data_AF-A0A2M8QIY9-F1
#
_entry.id   AF-A0A2M8QIY9-F1
#
_cell.length_a   1.000
_cell.length_b   1.000
_cell.length_c   1.000
_cell.angle_alpha   90.00
_cell.angle_beta   90.00
_cell.angle_gamma   90.00
#
_symmetry.space_group_name_H-M   'P 1'
#
loop_
_entity.id
_entity.type
_entity.pdbx_description
1 polymer ?
#
loop_
_entity_poly.entity_id
_entity_poly.type
_entity_poly.pdbx_seq_one_letter_code
_entity_poly.pdbx_strand_id
1 'polypeptide(L)' 'MLSAVLTDGLEAVEAAIREALAAGAASDDVILNILARRREPPRPRTITTSDALALSHPPTADCARYDLLRGARAAA' A
#
# COMPACT_ATOMS: atom_id res chain seq x y z
N MET A 1 12.60 -10.87 8.98
CA MET A 1 12.02 -9.89 9.93
C MET A 1 12.91 -9.44 11.10
N LEU A 2 13.63 -10.32 11.80
CA LEU A 2 14.32 -9.97 13.07
C LEU A 2 15.36 -8.84 12.96
N SER A 3 15.99 -8.66 11.80
CA SER A 3 16.93 -7.58 11.54
C SER A 3 16.31 -6.17 11.65
N ALA A 4 14.99 -6.03 11.45
CA ALA A 4 14.30 -4.75 11.56
C ALA A 4 14.25 -4.23 13.01
N VAL A 5 14.43 -5.10 14.02
CA VAL A 5 14.52 -4.68 15.43
C VAL A 5 15.72 -3.75 15.64
N LEU A 6 16.79 -3.91 14.86
CA LEU A 6 17.98 -3.07 14.95
C LEU A 6 17.73 -1.64 14.44
N THR A 7 16.77 -1.44 13.55
CA THR A 7 16.45 -0.14 12.95
C THR A 7 15.24 0.52 13.59
N ASP A 8 14.20 -0.25 13.90
CA ASP A 8 12.89 0.25 14.33
C ASP A 8 12.62 0.04 15.82
N GLY A 9 13.41 -0.81 16.48
CA GLY A 9 13.20 -1.20 17.87
C GLY A 9 12.15 -2.31 18.04
N LEU A 10 12.24 -3.02 19.17
CA LEU A 10 11.39 -4.19 19.44
C LEU A 10 9.91 -3.83 19.53
N GLU A 11 9.58 -2.72 20.21
CA GLU A 11 8.19 -2.29 20.41
C GLU A 11 7.49 -1.96 19.09
N ALA A 12 8.17 -1.27 18.17
CA ALA A 12 7.61 -0.93 16.87
C ALA A 12 7.34 -2.19 16.03
N VAL A 13 8.28 -3.15 16.06
CA VAL A 13 8.14 -4.44 15.37
C VAL A 13 6.98 -5.25 15.96
N GLU A 14 6.86 -5.32 17.29
CA GLU A 14 5.76 -6.02 17.95
C GLU A 14 4.40 -5.38 17.62
N ALA A 15 4.33 -4.05 17.62
CA ALA A 15 3.13 -3.33 17.22
C ALA A 15 2.76 -3.58 15.75
N ALA A 16 3.75 -3.70 14.85
CA ALA A 16 3.51 -4.02 13.44
C ALA A 16 3.04 -5.48 13.25
N ILE A 17 3.60 -6.43 14.02
CA ILE A 17 3.13 -7.82 14.04
C ILE A 17 1.67 -7.88 14.48
N ARG A 18 1.32 -7.19 15.57
CA ARG A 18 -0.05 -7.16 16.09
C ARG A 18 -1.04 -6.58 15.09
N GLU A 19 -0.65 -5.52 14.39
CA GLU A 19 -1.44 -4.92 13.32
C GLU A 19 -1.65 -5.89 12.15
N ALA A 20 -0.59 -6.56 11.68
CA ALA A 20 -0.68 -7.53 10.59
C ALA A 20 -1.56 -8.75 10.97
N LEU A 21 -1.46 -9.22 12.22
CA LEU A 21 -2.32 -10.29 12.75
C LEU A 21 -3.79 -9.86 12.82
N ALA A 22 -4.06 -8.64 13.32
CA ALA A 22 -5.42 -8.09 13.37
C ALA A 22 -6.04 -7.93 11.98
N ALA A 23 -5.21 -7.64 10.97
CA ALA A 23 -5.63 -7.58 9.56
C ALA A 23 -5.78 -8.96 8.89
N GLY A 24 -5.44 -10.06 9.58
CA GLY A 24 -5.48 -11.41 9.01
C GLY A 24 -4.46 -11.66 7.90
N ALA A 25 -3.43 -10.80 7.78
CA ALA A 25 -2.47 -10.79 6.69
C ALA A 25 -1.03 -10.80 7.23
N ALA A 26 -0.75 -11.62 8.25
CA ALA A 26 0.57 -11.68 8.86
C ALA A 26 1.59 -12.37 7.93
N SER A 27 2.53 -11.59 7.41
CA SER A 27 3.73 -12.06 6.73
C SER A 27 4.90 -11.11 6.99
N ASP A 28 6.14 -11.59 6.82
CA ASP A 28 7.33 -10.76 6.92
C ASP A 28 7.23 -9.50 6.06
N ASP A 29 6.74 -9.63 4.82
CA ASP A 29 6.59 -8.50 3.88
C ASP A 29 5.57 -7.48 4.37
N VAL A 30 4.43 -7.93 4.91
CA VAL A 30 3.40 -7.03 5.44
C VAL A 30 3.92 -6.28 6.66
N ILE A 31 4.63 -6.96 7.56
CA ILE A 31 5.19 -6.36 8.76
C ILE A 31 6.26 -5.32 8.39
N LEU A 32 7.14 -5.66 7.45
CA LEU A 32 8.14 -4.73 6.92
C LEU A 32 7.48 -3.53 6.21
N ASN A 33 6.36 -3.75 5.51
CA ASN A 33 5.60 -2.68 4.87
C ASN A 33 4.97 -1.72 5.89
N ILE A 34 4.38 -2.24 6.96
CA ILE A 34 3.82 -1.43 8.05
C ILE A 34 4.93 -0.58 8.68
N LEU A 35 6.08 -1.17 9.00
CA LEU A 35 7.23 -0.43 9.52
C LEU A 35 7.71 0.64 8.53
N ALA A 36 7.81 0.31 7.25
CA ALA A 36 8.19 1.27 6.21
C ALA A 36 7.24 2.47 6.14
N ARG A 37 5.93 2.25 6.22
CA ARG A 37 4.92 3.33 6.26
C ARG A 37 5.04 4.21 7.49
N ARG A 38 5.38 3.65 8.65
CA ARG A 38 5.58 4.42 9.88
C ARG A 38 6.82 5.33 9.80
N ARG A 39 7.85 4.92 9.06
CA ARG A 39 9.05 5.74 8.79
C ARG A 39 8.84 6.77 7.69
N GLU A 40 7.77 6.65 6.91
CA GLU A 40 7.55 7.50 5.75
C GLU A 40 7.51 8.98 6.19
N PRO A 41 8.33 9.85 5.57
CA PRO A 41 8.32 11.26 5.92
C PRO A 41 6.93 11.87 5.65
N PRO A 42 6.60 12.99 6.30
CA PRO A 42 5.35 13.68 6.05
C PRO A 42 5.15 13.91 4.55
N ARG A 43 3.96 13.56 4.06
CA ARG A 43 3.64 13.67 2.63
C ARG A 43 3.94 15.11 2.17
N PRO A 44 4.63 15.28 1.02
CA PRO A 44 4.85 16.61 0.46
C PRO A 44 3.52 17.36 0.31
N ARG A 45 3.57 18.69 0.46
CA ARG A 45 2.39 19.54 0.28
C ARG A 45 1.87 19.37 -1.15
N THR A 46 0.56 19.24 -1.28
CA THR A 46 -0.09 19.21 -2.59
C THR A 46 0.11 20.53 -3.29
N ILE A 47 0.44 20.46 -4.59
CA ILE A 47 0.52 21.64 -5.44
C ILE A 47 -0.84 21.78 -6.10
N THR A 48 -1.41 22.98 -6.06
CA THR A 48 -2.62 23.28 -6.82
C THR A 48 -2.27 23.26 -8.31
N THR A 49 -2.86 22.31 -9.06
CA THR A 49 -2.73 22.28 -10.52
C THR A 49 -3.62 23.35 -11.14
N SER A 50 -3.13 24.01 -12.18
CA SER A 50 -3.91 25.01 -12.92
C SER A 50 -5.07 24.35 -13.67
N ASP A 51 -6.25 24.97 -13.64
CA ASP A 51 -7.43 24.51 -14.38
C ASP A 51 -7.19 24.45 -15.90
N ALA A 52 -6.25 25.24 -16.42
CA ALA A 52 -5.85 25.20 -17.83
C ALA A 52 -5.19 23.85 -18.24
N LEU A 53 -4.76 23.04 -17.27
CA LEU A 53 -4.18 21.71 -17.48
C LEU A 53 -5.19 20.57 -17.30
N ALA A 54 -6.49 20.87 -17.32
CA ALA A 54 -7.52 19.85 -17.29
C ALA A 54 -7.41 18.93 -18.52
N LEU A 55 -7.32 17.62 -18.28
CA LEU A 55 -7.31 16.62 -19.35
C LEU A 55 -8.70 16.55 -20.00
N SER A 56 -8.78 16.66 -21.32
CA SER A 56 -10.04 16.45 -22.06
C SER A 56 -10.57 15.02 -21.90
N HIS A 57 -9.68 14.06 -21.67
CA HIS A 57 -10.01 12.64 -21.49
C HIS A 57 -9.28 12.11 -20.24
N PRO A 58 -9.85 12.25 -19.04
CA PRO A 58 -9.23 11.74 -17.83
C PRO A 58 -9.22 10.20 -17.84
N PRO A 59 -8.18 9.55 -17.31
CA PRO A 59 -8.16 8.09 -17.20
C PRO A 59 -9.30 7.62 -16.29
N THR A 60 -10.14 6.72 -16.79
CA THR A 60 -11.15 6.05 -15.97
C THR A 60 -10.54 4.81 -15.32
N ALA A 61 -10.63 4.71 -14.00
CA ALA A 61 -10.28 3.50 -13.27
C ALA A 61 -11.40 2.45 -13.44
N ASP A 62 -11.46 1.84 -14.63
CA ASP A 62 -12.41 0.78 -14.95
C ASP A 62 -11.86 -0.58 -14.49
N CYS A 63 -12.15 -0.93 -13.24
CA CYS A 63 -11.77 -2.23 -12.67
C CYS A 63 -12.50 -3.41 -13.34
N ALA A 64 -13.68 -3.20 -13.93
CA ALA A 64 -14.46 -4.29 -14.55
C ALA A 64 -13.72 -4.90 -15.75
N ARG A 65 -12.92 -4.10 -16.47
CA ARG A 65 -12.01 -4.63 -17.50
C ARG A 65 -11.07 -5.70 -16.97
N TYR A 66 -10.51 -5.51 -15.77
CA TYR A 66 -9.63 -6.50 -15.16
C TYR A 66 -10.41 -7.75 -14.72
N ASP A 67 -11.61 -7.56 -14.18
CA ASP A 67 -12.44 -8.65 -13.70
C ASP A 67 -12.89 -9.58 -14.84
N LEU A 68 -13.22 -9.02 -16.01
CA LEU A 68 -13.55 -9.79 -17.21
C LEU A 68 -12.38 -10.67 -17.66
N LEU A 69 -11.17 -10.09 -17.69
CA LEU A 69 -9.95 -10.82 -18.06
C LEU A 69 -9.58 -11.91 -17.04
N ARG A 70 -9.81 -11.64 -15.75
CA ARG A 70 -9.58 -12.59 -14.67
C ARG A 70 -10.59 -13.73 -14.70
N GLY A 71 -11.87 -13.42 -14.91
CA GLY A 71 -12.94 -14.42 -15.03
C GLY A 71 -12.72 -15.36 -16.22
N ALA A 72 -12.29 -14.82 -17.36
CA ALA A 72 -11.94 -15.63 -18.54
C ALA A 72 -10.76 -16.57 -18.30
N ARG A 73 -9.79 -16.17 -17.47
CA ARG A 73 -8.63 -17.01 -17.11
C ARG A 73 -8.87 -17.98 -15.96
N ALA A 74 -9.82 -17.69 -15.06
CA ALA A 74 -10.18 -18.60 -13.97
C ALA A 74 -11.07 -19.78 -14.42
N ALA A 75 -11.68 -19.66 -15.60
CA ALA A 75 -12.49 -20.70 -16.23
C ALA A 75 -11.72 -21.59 -17.23
N ALA A 76 -10.39 -21.43 -17.32
CA ALA A 76 -9.48 -22.22 -18.16
C ALA A 76 -8.56 -23.08 -17.28
#